data_AF-A0A1G6W7N4-F1
#
_entry.id   AF-A0A1G6W7N4-F1
#
_cell.length_a   1.000
_cell.length_b   1.000
_cell.length_c   1.000
_cell.angle_alpha   90.00
_cell.angle_beta   90.00
_cell.angle_gamma   90.00
#
_symmetry.space_group_name_H-M   'P 1'
#
loop_
_entity.id
_entity.type
_entity.pdbx_description
1 polymer ?
#
loop_
_entity_poly.entity_id
_entity_poly.type
_entity_poly.pdbx_seq_one_letter_code
_entity_poly.pdbx_strand_id
1 'polypeptide(L)'
;MVDPYELLDGIEARVAAMQQQANAVRDEMAAVSVTEHGRGGQITVTVNHMGNLTALEIGQAIRSDPSLAQDIMRTLWAAQSKLGDAMRAGVPSAQATPETMAAIQDEMTRMFPSPPPDDFVRNDTAERFEDLFLPKETMPAPPSPVAPRQPRRPSASPDDDDYYESGDFFR
;
A
#
# COMPACT_ATOMS: atom_id res chain seq x y z
N MET A 1 7.30 -39.61 51.53
CA MET A 1 7.27 -38.13 51.62
C MET A 1 8.13 -37.68 50.47
N VAL A 2 7.57 -37.03 49.44
CA VAL A 2 8.36 -36.56 48.29
C VAL A 2 9.24 -35.42 48.78
N ASP A 3 10.54 -35.48 48.49
CA ASP A 3 11.49 -34.45 48.92
C ASP A 3 11.19 -33.15 48.16
N PRO A 4 10.94 -32.02 48.85
CA PRO A 4 10.63 -30.75 48.19
C PRO A 4 11.76 -30.25 47.27
N TYR A 5 13.00 -30.68 47.48
CA TYR A 5 14.13 -30.30 46.63
C TYR A 5 14.15 -31.08 45.31
N GLU A 6 13.75 -32.35 45.29
CA GLU A 6 13.62 -33.12 44.03
C GLU A 6 12.54 -32.56 43.11
N LEU A 7 11.47 -31.98 43.68
CA LEU A 7 10.43 -31.29 42.90
C LEU A 7 10.94 -30.00 42.26
N LEU A 8 11.80 -29.26 42.97
CA LEU A 8 12.39 -28.02 42.46
C LEU A 8 13.37 -28.30 41.32
N ASP A 9 14.26 -29.29 41.48
CA ASP A 9 15.19 -29.71 40.43
C ASP A 9 14.45 -30.18 39.16
N GLY A 10 13.32 -30.90 39.32
CA GLY A 10 12.48 -31.31 38.21
C GLY A 10 11.80 -30.14 37.49
N ILE A 11 11.44 -29.08 38.21
CA ILE A 11 10.87 -27.85 37.63
C ILE A 11 11.97 -27.07 36.89
N GLU A 12 13.14 -26.90 37.50
CA GLU A 12 14.28 -26.20 36.89
C GLU A 12 14.73 -26.87 35.59
N ALA A 13 14.87 -28.19 35.60
CA ALA A 13 15.21 -28.96 34.39
C ALA A 13 14.17 -28.78 33.28
N ARG A 14 12.88 -28.73 33.63
CA ARG A 14 11.79 -28.52 32.67
C ARG A 14 11.78 -27.09 32.12
N VAL A 15 12.05 -26.09 32.95
CA VAL A 15 12.19 -24.69 32.53
C VAL A 15 13.37 -24.53 31.58
N ALA A 16 14.53 -25.12 31.91
CA ALA A 16 15.71 -25.08 31.05
C ALA A 16 15.45 -25.73 29.68
N ALA A 17 14.79 -26.90 29.67
CA ALA A 17 14.42 -27.58 28.43
C ALA A 17 13.44 -26.75 27.57
N MET A 18 12.44 -26.12 28.19
CA MET A 18 11.51 -25.22 27.48
C MET A 18 12.24 -23.99 26.90
N GLN A 19 13.18 -23.40 27.62
CA GLN A 19 13.96 -22.27 27.12
C GLN A 19 14.81 -22.66 25.92
N GLN A 20 15.50 -23.80 25.99
CA GLN A 20 16.30 -24.31 24.87
C GLN A 20 15.43 -24.57 23.63
N GLN A 21 14.28 -25.20 23.80
CA GLN A 21 13.35 -25.45 22.71
C GLN A 21 12.80 -24.15 22.12
N ALA A 22 12.43 -23.18 22.96
CA ALA A 22 11.95 -21.87 22.50
C ALA A 22 13.02 -21.11 21.70
N ASN A 23 14.28 -21.17 22.13
CA ASN A 23 15.39 -20.54 21.40
C ASN A 23 15.63 -21.22 20.05
N ALA A 24 15.64 -22.55 20.00
CA ALA A 24 15.78 -23.28 18.74
C ALA A 24 14.68 -22.92 17.73
N VAL A 25 13.43 -22.84 18.19
CA VAL A 25 12.29 -22.42 17.33
C VAL A 25 12.48 -20.98 16.85
N ARG A 26 12.92 -20.06 17.71
CA ARG A 26 13.19 -18.68 17.31
C ARG A 26 14.29 -18.59 16.25
N ASP A 27 15.37 -19.34 16.42
CA ASP A 27 16.49 -19.33 15.48
C ASP A 27 16.09 -19.92 14.12
N GLU A 28 15.28 -20.98 14.12
CA GLU A 28 14.71 -21.56 12.90
C GLU A 28 13.78 -20.58 12.18
N MET A 29 12.88 -19.92 12.92
CA MET A 29 12.01 -18.87 12.36
C MET A 29 12.84 -17.71 11.81
N ALA A 30 13.92 -17.32 12.51
CA ALA A 30 14.79 -16.24 12.09
C ALA A 30 15.49 -16.51 10.75
N ALA A 31 15.75 -17.79 10.45
CA ALA A 31 16.35 -18.24 9.21
C ALA A 31 15.36 -18.27 8.01
N VAL A 32 14.06 -18.14 8.25
CA VAL A 32 13.07 -18.12 7.17
C VAL A 32 13.17 -16.79 6.40
N SER A 33 13.34 -16.93 5.09
CA SER A 33 13.30 -15.83 4.13
C SER A 33 12.59 -16.28 2.86
N VAL A 34 11.88 -15.35 2.23
CA VAL A 34 11.20 -15.58 0.94
C VAL A 34 11.82 -14.66 -0.09
N THR A 35 12.18 -15.24 -1.24
CA THR A 35 12.66 -14.50 -2.41
C THR A 35 11.65 -14.63 -3.54
N GLU A 36 11.26 -13.50 -4.11
CA GLU A 36 10.36 -13.43 -5.26
C GLU A 36 10.97 -12.64 -6.41
N HIS A 37 10.52 -12.98 -7.61
CA HIS A 37 10.99 -12.37 -8.84
C HIS A 37 9.84 -11.69 -9.60
N GLY A 38 10.09 -10.49 -10.09
CA GLY A 38 9.18 -9.70 -10.92
C GLY A 38 9.75 -9.44 -12.31
N ARG A 39 8.89 -9.08 -13.27
CA ARG A 39 9.28 -8.63 -14.63
C ARG A 39 10.27 -9.59 -15.33
N GLY A 40 10.01 -10.89 -15.24
CA GLY A 40 10.86 -11.91 -15.86
C GLY A 40 12.26 -12.03 -15.23
N GLY A 41 12.39 -11.74 -13.93
CA GLY A 41 13.65 -11.85 -13.18
C GLY A 41 14.48 -10.56 -13.12
N GLN A 42 13.97 -9.46 -13.65
CA GLN A 42 14.64 -8.16 -13.57
C GLN A 42 14.49 -7.48 -12.20
N ILE A 43 13.52 -7.92 -11.40
CA ILE A 43 13.34 -7.51 -10.01
C ILE A 43 13.46 -8.76 -9.16
N THR A 44 14.32 -8.74 -8.15
CA THR A 44 14.40 -9.77 -7.11
C THR A 44 14.22 -9.10 -5.76
N VAL A 45 13.26 -9.58 -4.98
CA VAL A 45 12.94 -9.08 -3.64
C VAL A 45 13.09 -10.22 -2.65
N THR A 46 13.86 -9.99 -1.58
CA THR A 46 13.95 -10.93 -0.46
C THR A 46 13.43 -10.30 0.81
N VAL A 47 12.50 -10.98 1.47
CA VAL A 47 11.92 -10.59 2.76
C VAL A 47 12.26 -11.62 3.83
N ASN A 48 12.44 -11.17 5.07
CA ASN A 48 12.61 -12.06 6.20
C ASN A 48 11.26 -12.51 6.78
N HIS A 49 11.31 -13.40 7.77
CA HIS A 49 10.15 -13.89 8.54
C HIS A 49 9.26 -12.80 9.15
N MET A 50 9.74 -11.57 9.31
CA MET A 50 8.96 -10.41 9.78
C MET A 50 8.38 -9.56 8.65
N GLY A 51 8.50 -9.99 7.39
CA GLY A 51 8.03 -9.22 6.23
C GLY A 51 8.90 -8.01 5.87
N ASN A 52 10.04 -7.85 6.53
CA ASN A 52 10.96 -6.76 6.24
C ASN A 52 11.80 -7.07 4.99
N LEU A 53 11.95 -6.09 4.12
CA LEU A 53 12.84 -6.18 2.96
C LEU A 53 14.30 -6.28 3.43
N THR A 54 14.98 -7.34 3.01
CA THR A 54 16.39 -7.61 3.37
C THR A 54 17.33 -7.53 2.17
N ALA A 55 16.82 -7.79 0.96
CA ALA A 55 17.55 -7.59 -0.28
C ALA A 55 16.60 -7.13 -1.40
N LEU A 56 17.12 -6.26 -2.26
CA LEU A 56 16.44 -5.79 -3.46
C LEU A 56 17.47 -5.70 -4.59
N GLU A 57 17.23 -6.46 -5.66
CA GLU A 57 18.04 -6.40 -6.88
C GLU A 57 17.19 -5.91 -8.05
N ILE A 58 17.74 -4.97 -8.81
CA ILE A 58 17.08 -4.38 -9.97
C ILE A 58 18.04 -4.42 -11.15
N GLY A 59 17.64 -5.17 -12.18
CA GLY A 59 18.34 -5.28 -13.45
C GLY A 59 18.39 -3.95 -14.19
N GLN A 60 19.49 -3.73 -14.90
CA GLN A 60 19.77 -2.43 -15.54
C GLN A 60 18.74 -2.02 -16.58
N ALA A 61 18.11 -2.99 -17.26
CA ALA A 61 17.20 -2.75 -18.37
C ALA A 61 15.90 -2.01 -17.97
N ILE A 62 15.50 -2.12 -16.70
CA ILE A 62 14.23 -1.59 -16.19
C ILE A 62 14.40 -0.38 -15.25
N ARG A 63 15.63 0.08 -15.01
CA ARG A 63 15.89 1.18 -14.04
C ARG A 63 15.27 2.52 -14.45
N SER A 64 15.17 2.75 -15.75
CA SER A 64 14.58 3.97 -16.31
C SER A 64 13.08 3.83 -16.58
N ASP A 65 12.48 2.67 -16.26
CA ASP A 65 11.07 2.41 -16.52
C ASP A 65 10.21 3.16 -15.48
N PRO A 66 9.27 4.03 -15.89
CA PRO A 66 8.40 4.73 -14.97
C PRO A 66 7.51 3.78 -14.15
N SER A 67 7.27 2.53 -14.60
CA SER A 67 6.48 1.55 -13.83
C SER A 67 7.29 0.80 -12.76
N LEU A 68 8.60 1.05 -12.65
CA LEU A 68 9.50 0.29 -11.79
C LEU A 68 9.01 0.25 -10.32
N ALA A 69 8.59 1.40 -9.79
CA ALA A 69 8.12 1.47 -8.41
C ALA A 69 6.90 0.57 -8.16
N GLN A 70 5.93 0.58 -9.08
CA GLN A 70 4.75 -0.27 -9.01
C GLN A 70 5.10 -1.75 -9.15
N ASP A 71 6.04 -2.09 -10.03
CA ASP A 71 6.49 -3.46 -10.24
C ASP A 71 7.26 -3.99 -9.01
N ILE A 72 8.05 -3.16 -8.32
CA ILE A 72 8.72 -3.50 -7.06
C ILE A 72 7.68 -3.77 -5.98
N MET A 73 6.71 -2.87 -5.79
CA MET A 73 5.67 -3.03 -4.76
C MET A 73 4.85 -4.30 -4.97
N ARG A 74 4.48 -4.62 -6.21
CA ARG A 74 3.79 -5.87 -6.54
C ARG A 74 4.63 -7.11 -6.20
N THR A 75 5.92 -7.07 -6.51
CA THR A 75 6.84 -8.18 -6.23
C THR A 75 7.05 -8.35 -4.72
N LEU A 76 7.11 -7.23 -3.97
CA LEU A 76 7.19 -7.25 -2.52
C LEU A 76 5.92 -7.83 -1.88
N TRP A 77 4.73 -7.42 -2.32
CA TRP A 77 3.48 -8.01 -1.81
C TRP A 77 3.36 -9.49 -2.12
N ALA A 78 3.82 -9.93 -3.30
CA ALA A 78 3.89 -11.35 -3.63
C ALA A 78 4.83 -12.10 -2.66
N ALA A 79 6.00 -11.54 -2.35
CA ALA A 79 6.94 -12.13 -1.39
C ALA A 79 6.34 -12.22 0.01
N GLN A 80 5.70 -11.14 0.47
CA GLN A 80 5.06 -11.09 1.78
C GLN A 80 3.88 -12.07 1.90
N SER A 81 3.09 -12.23 0.83
CA SER A 81 1.96 -13.18 0.82
C SER A 81 2.40 -14.65 0.97
N LYS A 82 3.62 -14.97 0.53
CA LYS A 82 4.20 -16.31 0.60
C LYS A 82 4.88 -16.62 1.94
N LEU A 83 5.04 -15.62 2.83
CA LEU A 83 5.68 -15.83 4.13
C LEU A 83 4.92 -16.80 5.02
N GLY A 84 3.58 -16.76 5.03
CA GLY A 84 2.78 -17.68 5.86
C GLY A 84 3.02 -19.15 5.51
N ASP A 85 3.11 -19.46 4.21
CA ASP A 85 3.40 -20.82 3.74
C ASP A 85 4.87 -21.20 3.95
N ALA A 86 5.80 -20.26 3.73
CA ALA A 86 7.23 -20.48 3.97
C ALA A 86 7.54 -20.74 5.45
N MET A 87 6.87 -20.03 6.37
CA MET A 87 6.99 -20.26 7.82
C MET A 87 6.44 -21.63 8.22
N ARG A 88 5.34 -22.08 7.59
CA ARG A 88 4.79 -23.42 7.84
C ARG A 88 5.74 -24.53 7.35
N ALA A 89 6.44 -24.32 6.24
CA ALA A 89 7.37 -25.30 5.66
C ALA A 89 8.77 -25.25 6.29
N GLY A 90 9.23 -24.07 6.71
CA GLY A 90 10.59 -23.80 7.17
C GLY A 90 10.83 -24.02 8.65
N VAL A 91 9.78 -24.26 9.44
CA VAL A 91 9.89 -24.66 10.86
C VAL A 91 9.60 -26.17 10.97
N PRO A 92 10.57 -27.05 10.68
CA PRO A 92 10.41 -28.50 10.81
C PRO A 92 10.26 -28.95 12.28
N SER A 93 10.66 -28.12 13.25
CA SER A 93 10.76 -28.51 14.67
C SER A 93 9.57 -28.13 15.53
N ALA A 94 8.52 -27.55 14.94
CA ALA A 94 7.23 -27.45 15.61
C ALA A 94 6.53 -28.82 15.59
N GLN A 95 7.05 -29.77 16.37
CA GLN A 95 6.24 -30.77 17.08
C GLN A 95 5.33 -30.10 18.14
N ALA A 96 4.89 -28.89 17.84
CA ALA A 96 3.96 -28.14 18.64
C ALA A 96 2.61 -28.80 18.41
N THR A 97 1.85 -28.97 19.49
CA THR A 97 0.47 -29.43 19.35
C THR A 97 -0.26 -28.54 18.35
N PRO A 98 -1.28 -29.05 17.64
CA PRO A 98 -2.05 -28.29 16.65
C PRO A 98 -2.48 -26.90 17.15
N GLU A 99 -2.68 -26.74 18.45
CA GLU A 99 -3.05 -25.49 19.12
C GLU A 99 -1.96 -24.41 19.05
N THR A 100 -0.68 -24.79 19.19
CA THR A 100 0.43 -23.82 19.14
C THR A 100 0.66 -23.34 17.71
N MET A 101 0.50 -24.24 16.73
CA MET A 101 0.55 -23.88 15.31
C MET A 101 -0.60 -22.94 14.94
N ALA A 102 -1.80 -23.19 15.47
CA ALA A 102 -2.96 -22.31 15.26
C ALA A 102 -2.75 -20.91 15.85
N ALA A 103 -2.13 -20.79 17.04
CA ALA A 103 -1.82 -19.50 17.64
C ALA A 103 -0.80 -18.70 16.82
N ILE A 104 0.27 -19.34 16.36
CA ILE A 104 1.27 -18.72 15.47
C ILE A 104 0.61 -18.29 14.14
N GLN A 105 -0.30 -19.12 13.60
CA GLN A 105 -1.01 -18.82 12.36
C GLN A 105 -1.97 -17.65 12.50
N ASP A 106 -2.73 -17.56 13.59
CA ASP A 106 -3.64 -16.45 13.85
C ASP A 106 -2.86 -15.12 13.96
N GLU A 107 -1.74 -15.15 14.69
CA GLU A 107 -0.88 -13.99 14.86
C GLU A 107 -0.24 -13.56 13.53
N MET A 108 0.24 -14.50 12.71
CA MET A 108 0.78 -14.18 11.39
C MET A 108 -0.27 -13.68 10.39
N THR A 109 -1.46 -14.29 10.35
CA THR A 109 -2.55 -13.84 9.46
C THR A 109 -3.00 -12.43 9.83
N ARG A 110 -2.96 -12.10 11.13
CA ARG A 110 -3.24 -10.75 11.63
C ARG A 110 -2.15 -9.74 11.26
N MET A 111 -0.88 -10.16 11.26
CA MET A 111 0.24 -9.30 10.89
C MET A 111 0.38 -9.12 9.37
N PHE A 112 -0.01 -10.13 8.58
CA PHE A 112 0.15 -10.16 7.12
C PHE A 112 -1.16 -10.60 6.44
N PRO A 113 -2.18 -9.73 6.38
CA PRO A 113 -3.41 -10.04 5.66
C PRO A 113 -3.15 -10.20 4.15
N SER A 114 -3.82 -11.17 3.51
CA SER A 114 -3.75 -11.34 2.06
C SER A 114 -4.16 -10.06 1.34
N PRO A 115 -3.39 -9.61 0.32
CA PRO A 115 -3.77 -8.41 -0.44
C PRO A 115 -5.12 -8.63 -1.13
N PRO A 116 -5.94 -7.58 -1.28
CA PRO A 116 -7.20 -7.67 -2.01
C PRO A 116 -6.95 -8.12 -3.46
N PRO A 117 -7.87 -8.89 -4.07
CA PRO A 117 -7.76 -9.27 -5.47
C PRO A 117 -7.72 -8.04 -6.38
N ASP A 118 -6.95 -8.14 -7.47
CA ASP A 118 -6.73 -7.10 -8.48
C ASP A 118 -8.03 -6.68 -9.20
N ASP A 119 -8.77 -5.72 -8.63
CA ASP A 119 -9.72 -4.87 -9.37
C ASP A 119 -9.07 -3.51 -9.72
N PHE A 120 -7.77 -3.51 -10.05
CA PHE A 120 -7.12 -2.33 -10.61
C PHE A 120 -7.44 -2.22 -12.10
N VAL A 121 -8.56 -1.59 -12.40
CA VAL A 121 -8.78 -0.99 -13.72
C VAL A 121 -7.64 -0.01 -13.97
N ARG A 122 -6.85 -0.29 -15.01
CA ARG A 122 -5.85 0.64 -15.55
C ARG A 122 -6.57 1.94 -15.93
N ASN A 123 -6.59 2.93 -15.04
CA ASN A 123 -6.89 4.30 -15.42
C ASN A 123 -5.69 4.78 -16.24
N ASP A 124 -5.88 4.92 -17.55
CA ASP A 124 -4.90 5.53 -18.46
C ASP A 124 -4.86 7.06 -18.33
N THR A 125 -5.61 7.63 -17.38
CA THR A 125 -5.61 9.05 -17.09
C THR A 125 -4.41 9.41 -16.22
N ALA A 126 -3.28 9.67 -16.89
CA ALA A 126 -2.21 10.50 -16.37
C ALA A 126 -2.68 11.97 -16.23
N GLU A 127 -3.81 12.21 -15.57
CA GLU A 127 -4.33 13.55 -15.30
C GLU A 127 -4.05 13.90 -13.83
N ARG A 128 -2.94 14.60 -13.66
CA ARG A 128 -2.73 15.66 -12.66
C ARG A 128 -2.72 15.23 -11.17
N PHE A 129 -1.63 14.61 -10.76
CA PHE A 129 -1.21 14.48 -9.35
C PHE A 129 -0.73 15.79 -8.71
N GLU A 130 -0.76 16.92 -9.42
CA GLU A 130 -0.24 18.21 -8.92
C GLU A 130 -1.22 19.02 -8.05
N ASP A 131 -2.51 18.65 -8.00
CA ASP A 131 -3.54 19.45 -7.31
C ASP A 131 -3.80 19.06 -5.84
N LEU A 132 -3.14 18.02 -5.30
CA LEU A 132 -3.45 17.51 -3.93
C LEU A 132 -2.56 18.06 -2.80
N PHE A 133 -1.44 18.74 -3.09
CA PHE A 133 -0.43 19.09 -2.07
C PHE A 133 0.02 20.56 -2.06
N LEU A 134 -0.75 21.47 -2.66
CA LEU A 134 -0.54 22.91 -2.53
C LEU A 134 -1.72 23.52 -1.74
N PRO A 135 -1.50 24.29 -0.67
CA PRO A 135 -2.53 25.15 -0.13
C PRO A 135 -3.04 26.05 -1.25
N LYS A 136 -4.35 26.03 -1.53
CA LYS A 136 -4.98 26.98 -2.45
C LYS A 136 -4.87 28.38 -1.85
N GLU A 137 -3.77 29.06 -2.13
CA GLU A 137 -3.69 30.50 -1.98
C GLU A 137 -4.62 31.10 -3.05
N THR A 138 -5.78 31.59 -2.63
CA THR A 138 -6.71 32.31 -3.51
C THR A 138 -6.07 33.61 -3.97
N MET A 139 -5.33 33.55 -5.07
CA MET A 139 -4.99 34.75 -5.84
C MET A 139 -6.24 35.24 -6.58
N PRO A 140 -6.55 36.55 -6.54
CA PRO A 140 -7.61 37.12 -7.35
C PRO A 140 -7.27 36.96 -8.85
N ALA A 141 -8.27 36.56 -9.64
CA ALA A 141 -8.10 36.29 -11.06
C ALA A 141 -7.63 37.55 -11.82
N PRO A 142 -6.66 37.43 -12.75
CA PRO A 142 -6.35 38.51 -13.66
C PRO A 142 -7.54 38.78 -14.60
N PRO A 143 -7.77 40.04 -15.02
CA PRO A 143 -8.91 40.38 -15.88
C PRO A 143 -8.79 39.70 -17.25
N SER A 144 -9.89 39.09 -17.71
CA SER A 144 -9.98 38.45 -19.02
C SER A 144 -9.73 39.46 -20.17
N PRO A 145 -8.95 39.10 -21.19
CA PRO A 145 -8.81 39.94 -22.38
C PRO A 145 -10.12 39.98 -23.18
N VAL A 146 -10.54 41.18 -23.57
CA VAL A 146 -11.76 41.44 -24.36
C VAL A 146 -11.56 40.93 -25.78
N ALA A 147 -12.44 40.03 -26.24
CA ALA A 147 -12.45 39.56 -27.63
C ALA A 147 -12.84 40.71 -28.60
N PRO A 148 -12.22 40.82 -29.79
CA PRO A 148 -12.54 41.86 -30.76
C PRO A 148 -13.96 41.67 -31.32
N ARG A 149 -14.78 42.73 -31.25
CA ARG A 149 -16.15 42.76 -31.77
C ARG A 149 -16.13 42.71 -33.30
N GLN A 150 -16.82 41.72 -33.88
CA GLN A 150 -17.10 41.70 -35.32
C GLN A 150 -18.01 42.88 -35.72
N PRO A 151 -17.83 43.47 -36.91
CA PRO A 151 -18.65 44.59 -37.37
C PRO A 151 -20.09 44.14 -37.61
N ARG A 152 -21.03 44.84 -36.93
CA ARG A 152 -22.48 44.67 -37.10
C ARG A 152 -22.92 45.12 -38.50
N ARG A 153 -23.69 44.26 -39.16
CA ARG A 153 -24.39 44.57 -40.42
C ARG A 153 -25.48 45.63 -40.14
N PRO A 154 -25.65 46.67 -40.97
CA PRO A 154 -26.64 47.70 -40.73
C PRO A 154 -28.07 47.17 -40.90
N SER A 155 -28.88 47.46 -39.89
CA SER A 155 -30.32 47.21 -39.79
C SER A 155 -31.12 48.18 -40.66
N ALA A 156 -32.10 47.68 -41.39
CA ALA A 156 -33.17 48.49 -41.96
C ALA A 156 -34.21 48.77 -40.87
N SER A 157 -34.42 50.05 -40.54
CA SER A 157 -35.62 50.62 -39.90
C SER A 157 -36.67 50.91 -41.01
N PRO A 158 -37.95 51.24 -40.74
CA PRO A 158 -38.55 51.67 -39.46
C PRO A 158 -39.93 51.06 -39.13
N ASP A 159 -40.34 51.11 -37.87
CA ASP A 159 -41.70 51.47 -37.47
C ASP A 159 -41.60 52.07 -36.07
N ASP A 160 -41.58 53.40 -36.06
CA ASP A 160 -42.08 54.22 -34.96
C ASP A 160 -43.59 53.99 -34.94
N ASP A 161 -44.15 53.61 -33.80
CA ASP A 161 -45.50 54.04 -33.40
C ASP A 161 -45.66 53.76 -31.91
N ASP A 162 -45.78 54.87 -31.18
CA ASP A 162 -46.74 55.08 -30.10
C ASP A 162 -46.66 54.18 -28.86
N TYR A 163 -46.50 54.83 -27.70
CA TYR A 163 -47.67 55.30 -26.95
C TYR A 163 -47.23 55.68 -25.53
N TYR A 164 -47.22 56.98 -25.27
CA TYR A 164 -47.11 57.58 -23.94
C TYR A 164 -48.06 56.91 -22.94
N GLU A 165 -47.56 56.38 -21.83
CA GLU A 165 -48.36 56.34 -20.60
C GLU A 165 -47.45 56.40 -19.35
N SER A 166 -47.50 57.57 -18.70
CA SER A 166 -47.40 57.87 -17.25
C SER A 166 -46.49 57.00 -16.36
N GLY A 167 -45.65 57.55 -15.49
CA GLY A 167 -45.54 58.90 -14.95
C GLY A 167 -44.40 58.94 -13.92
N ASP A 168 -44.04 60.17 -13.54
CA ASP A 168 -43.48 60.68 -12.28
C ASP A 168 -42.96 59.61 -11.27
N PHE A 169 -41.81 59.75 -10.60
CA PHE A 169 -41.51 60.82 -9.65
C PHE A 169 -39.99 60.91 -9.42
N PHE A 170 -39.43 62.12 -9.57
CA PHE A 170 -38.24 62.51 -8.80
C PHE A 170 -38.69 63.00 -7.42
N ARG A 171 -38.41 62.23 -6.36
CA ARG A 171 -37.97 62.78 -5.06
C ARG A 171 -37.33 61.73 -4.18
#